data_AF-A0A1G0SRI0-F1
#
_entry.id   AF-A0A1G0SRI0-F1
#
_cell.length_a   1.000
_cell.length_b   1.000
_cell.length_c   1.000
_cell.angle_alpha   90.00
_cell.angle_beta   90.00
_cell.angle_gamma   90.00
#
_symmetry.space_group_name_H-M   'P 1'
#
loop_
_entity.id
_entity.type
_entity.pdbx_description
1 polymer ?
#
loop_
_entity_poly.entity_id
_entity_poly.type
_entity_poly.pdbx_seq_one_letter_code
_entity_poly.pdbx_strand_id
1 'polypeptide(L)' 'CWIPQSMETIRRGECSVNTGFLVLSVIGSVTLAIYAWSIDDPVFMILNSITTAGAGVNTYYKVRPGKPGA' A
#
# COMPACT_ATOMS: atom_id res chain seq x y z
N CYS A 1 -2.91 -6.72 -6.69
CA CYS A 1 -1.62 -7.42 -6.47
C CYS A 1 -0.80 -6.92 -5.27
N TRP A 2 -1.36 -6.17 -4.32
CA TRP A 2 -0.58 -5.67 -3.18
C TRP A 2 -0.32 -6.72 -2.10
N ILE A 3 -1.24 -7.67 -1.90
CA ILE A 3 -1.14 -8.69 -0.85
C ILE A 3 0.15 -9.54 -0.99
N PRO A 4 0.42 -10.25 -2.11
CA PRO A 4 1.62 -11.08 -2.22
C PRO A 4 2.92 -10.27 -2.11
N GLN A 5 2.95 -9.07 -2.71
CA GLN A 5 4.12 -8.19 -2.68
C GLN A 5 4.40 -7.63 -1.26
N SER A 6 3.36 -7.26 -0.53
CA SER A 6 3.51 -6.73 0.84
C SER A 6 3.94 -7.84 1.79
N MET A 7 3.46 -9.07 1.58
CA MET A 7 3.95 -10.24 2.32
C MET A 7 5.45 -10.49 2.06
N GLU A 8 5.91 -10.38 0.81
CA GLU A 8 7.34 -10.49 0.50
C GLU A 8 8.16 -9.37 1.14
N THR A 9 7.66 -8.14 1.11
CA THR A 9 8.33 -6.97 1.72
C THR A 9 8.47 -7.13 3.24
N ILE A 10 7.43 -7.61 3.91
CA ILE A 10 7.49 -7.92 5.35
C ILE A 10 8.52 -9.01 5.63
N ARG A 11 8.54 -10.10 4.83
CA ARG A 11 9.49 -11.21 4.99
C ARG A 11 10.94 -10.78 4.79
N ARG A 12 11.20 -9.92 3.80
CA ARG A 12 12.55 -9.41 3.50
C ARG A 12 12.99 -8.31 4.46
N GLY A 13 12.04 -7.60 5.07
CA GLY A 13 12.32 -6.41 5.88
C GLY A 13 12.70 -5.17 5.05
N GLU A 14 12.68 -5.27 3.71
CA GLU A 14 13.00 -4.19 2.79
C GLU A 14 12.06 -4.21 1.58
N CYS A 15 11.81 -3.02 1.01
CA CYS A 15 10.98 -2.89 -0.19
C CYS A 15 11.83 -2.45 -1.38
N SER A 16 11.85 -3.24 -2.46
CA SER A 16 12.58 -2.91 -3.69
C SER A 16 11.81 -1.96 -4.62
N VAL A 17 10.51 -1.76 -4.40
CA VAL A 17 9.65 -0.93 -5.25
C VAL A 17 10.08 0.55 -5.23
N ASN A 18 9.89 1.22 -6.36
CA ASN A 18 10.20 2.64 -6.53
C ASN A 18 9.36 3.51 -5.58
N THR A 19 10.02 4.42 -4.87
CA THR A 19 9.37 5.30 -3.88
C THR A 19 8.31 6.20 -4.49
N GLY A 20 8.56 6.76 -5.70
CA GLY A 20 7.58 7.59 -6.40
C GLY A 20 6.31 6.81 -6.75
N PHE A 21 6.45 5.57 -7.20
CA PHE A 21 5.31 4.69 -7.44
C PHE A 21 4.52 4.40 -6.16
N LEU A 22 5.20 4.14 -5.05
CA LEU A 22 4.53 3.90 -3.76
C LEU A 22 3.77 5.14 -3.27
N VAL A 23 4.38 6.32 -3.34
CA VAL A 23 3.75 7.59 -2.95
C VAL A 23 2.54 7.89 -3.83
N LEU A 24 2.67 7.76 -5.15
CA LEU A 24 1.55 7.94 -6.08
C LEU A 24 0.43 6.93 -5.80
N SER A 25 0.78 5.68 -5.48
CA SER A 25 -0.19 4.64 -5.15
C SER A 25 -0.95 4.99 -3.87
N VAL A 26 -0.27 5.45 -2.81
CA VAL A 26 -0.91 5.87 -1.56
C VAL A 26 -1.81 7.08 -1.79
N ILE A 27 -1.31 8.16 -2.40
CA ILE A 27 -2.08 9.39 -2.62
C ILE A 27 -3.29 9.12 -3.53
N GLY A 28 -3.06 8.41 -4.64
CA GLY A 28 -4.11 8.02 -5.58
C GLY A 28 -5.19 7.20 -4.89
N SER A 29 -4.81 6.09 -4.25
CA SER A 29 -5.79 5.20 -3.62
C SER A 29 -6.53 5.84 -2.44
N VAL A 30 -5.90 6.70 -1.64
CA VAL A 30 -6.62 7.48 -0.61
C VAL A 30 -7.65 8.41 -1.25
N THR A 31 -7.27 9.12 -2.32
CA THR A 31 -8.18 10.02 -3.04
C THR A 31 -9.36 9.25 -3.62
N LEU A 32 -9.10 8.10 -4.23
CA LEU A 32 -10.11 7.22 -4.79
C LEU A 32 -11.01 6.57 -3.71
N ALA A 33 -10.48 6.28 -2.52
CA ALA A 33 -11.29 5.79 -1.39
C ALA A 33 -12.24 6.88 -0.87
N ILE A 34 -11.77 8.13 -0.77
CA ILE A 34 -12.62 9.29 -0.42
C ILE A 34 -13.69 9.52 -1.48
N TYR A 35 -13.33 9.41 -2.76
CA TYR A 35 -14.29 9.50 -3.86
C TYR A 35 -15.35 8.38 -3.77
N ALA A 36 -14.92 7.13 -3.54
CA ALA A 36 -15.83 5.99 -3.38
C ALA A 36 -16.82 6.19 -2.21
N TRP A 37 -16.36 6.80 -1.11
CA TRP A 37 -17.23 7.21 -0.01
C TRP A 37 -18.31 8.20 -0.46
N SER A 38 -17.95 9.18 -1.30
CA SER A 38 -18.91 10.20 -1.77
C SER A 38 -20.01 9.67 -2.70
N ILE A 39 -19.82 8.48 -3.29
CA ILE A 39 -20.76 7.85 -4.21
C ILE A 39 -21.39 6.57 -3.63
N ASP A 40 -21.20 6.30 -2.34
CA ASP A 40 -21.67 5.10 -1.64
C ASP A 40 -21.30 3.78 -2.36
N ASP A 41 -20.08 3.69 -2.90
CA ASP A 41 -19.56 2.47 -3.54
C ASP A 41 -18.66 1.70 -2.57
N PRO A 42 -19.21 0.71 -1.83
CA PRO A 42 -18.43 -0.05 -0.85
C PRO A 42 -17.36 -0.92 -1.49
N VAL A 43 -17.59 -1.44 -2.70
CA VAL A 43 -16.61 -2.30 -3.39
C VAL A 43 -15.40 -1.48 -3.77
N PHE A 44 -15.60 -0.32 -4.37
CA PHE A 44 -14.51 0.55 -4.77
C PHE A 44 -13.76 1.13 -3.58
N MET A 45 -14.46 1.42 -2.49
CA MET A 45 -13.86 1.85 -1.23
C MET A 45 -12.96 0.76 -0.64
N ILE A 46 -13.43 -0.49 -0.57
CA ILE A 46 -12.64 -1.62 -0.03
C ILE A 46 -11.39 -1.85 -0.87
N LEU A 47 -11.53 -1.86 -2.20
CA LEU A 47 -10.39 -2.06 -3.11
C LEU A 47 -9.31 -0.99 -2.95
N ASN A 48 -9.71 0.27 -2.86
CA ASN A 48 -8.76 1.37 -2.65
C ASN A 48 -8.18 1.39 -1.23
N SER A 49 -8.93 0.94 -0.22
CA SER A 49 -8.43 0.78 1.15
C SER A 49 -7.36 -0.31 1.25
N ILE A 50 -7.57 -1.47 0.61
CA ILE A 50 -6.58 -2.55 0.54
C ILE A 50 -5.31 -2.07 -0.20
N THR A 51 -5.49 -1.31 -1.27
CA THR A 51 -4.39 -0.73 -2.04
C THR A 51 -3.60 0.27 -1.19
N THR A 52 -4.29 1.14 -0.46
CA THR A 52 -3.68 2.10 0.48
C THR A 52 -2.89 1.37 1.55
N ALA A 53 -3.47 0.34 2.17
CA ALA A 53 -2.82 -0.44 3.22
C ALA A 53 -1.57 -1.15 2.70
N GLY A 54 -1.66 -1.83 1.55
CA GLY A 54 -0.52 -2.53 0.96
C GLY A 54 0.61 -1.59 0.51
N ALA A 55 0.27 -0.50 -0.17
CA ALA A 55 1.26 0.52 -0.55
C ALA A 55 1.86 1.21 0.68
N GLY A 56 1.07 1.40 1.75
CA GLY A 56 1.50 1.95 3.03
C GLY A 56 2.51 1.05 3.74
N VAL A 57 2.25 -0.26 3.84
CA VAL A 57 3.20 -1.25 4.39
C VAL A 57 4.52 -1.20 3.61
N ASN A 58 4.45 -1.21 2.27
CA ASN A 58 5.64 -1.17 1.43
C ASN A 58 6.43 0.14 1.61
N THR A 59 5.73 1.27 1.76
CA THR A 59 6.33 2.57 2.06
C THR A 59 7.00 2.57 3.43
N TYR A 60 6.36 1.98 4.44
CA TYR A 60 6.92 1.86 5.78
C TYR A 60 8.25 1.11 5.78
N TYR A 61 8.31 -0.07 5.15
CA TYR A 61 9.54 -0.86 5.04
C TYR A 61 10.58 -0.25 4.09
N LYS A 62 10.17 0.68 3.21
CA LYS A 62 11.11 1.47 2.40
C LYS A 62 11.82 2.55 3.24
N VAL A 63 11.08 3.24 4.11
CA VAL A 63 11.60 4.33 4.95
C VAL A 63 12.31 3.81 6.20
N ARG A 64 11.81 2.69 6.76
CA ARG A 64 12.38 2.00 7.92
C ARG A 64 12.59 0.53 7.56
N PRO A 65 13.67 0.19 6.85
CA PRO A 65 14.01 -1.20 6.61
C PRO A 65 14.19 -1.91 7.96
N GLY A 66 13.43 -2.99 8.16
CA GLY A 66 13.58 -3.88 9.30
C GLY A 66 14.78 -4.80 9.12
N LYS A 67 15.19 -5.50 10.18
CA LYS A 67 16.15 -6.59 10.03
C LYS A 67 15.49 -7.71 9.22
N PRO A 68 16.13 -8.28 8.17
CA PRO A 68 15.61 -9.45 7.49
C PRO A 68 15.50 -10.62 8.50
N GLY A 69 14.29 -11.13 8.71
CA GLY A 69 14.03 -12.30 9.56
C GLY A 69 14.28 -12.11 11.06
N ALA A 70 13.29 -11.55 11.77
CA ALA A 70 13.00 -11.92 13.15
C ALA A 70 11.76 -12.84 13.14
#